data_AF-A0A938RV11-F1
#
_entry.id   AF-A0A938RV11-F1
#
_cell.length_a   1.000
_cell.length_b   1.000
_cell.length_c   1.000
_cell.angle_alpha   90.00
_cell.angle_beta   90.00
_cell.angle_gamma   90.00
#
_symmetry.space_group_name_H-M   'P 1'
#
loop_
_entity.id
_entity.type
_entity.pdbx_description
1 polymer ?
#
loop_
_entity_poly.entity_id
_entity_poly.type
_entity_poly.pdbx_seq_one_letter_code
_entity_poly.pdbx_strand_id
1 'polypeptide(L)'
;MSRFRSRLVLLAAALSIVSGACKKEPPPAPPEPPKTEEPKGEAPKAEEPPAAASPTAAPAEASPAAAPAAASPTAAPDAASVLTPGSKFMFALADSPDAMALHKKGCDEEAKGDADKAKACMDKVAAQGANEGIRLEKEGDQWVFVSFGKKDDGSEELFIKGPVAKVDSPAHEFKFKAAGPAAGVQALKMGLDKFDPAKADAMIMTIEVVDATTVAMPAPPPKGRLVYKKAQ
;
A
#
# COMPACT_ATOMS: atom_id res chain seq x y z
N MET A 1 -2.44 1.42 39.34
CA MET A 1 -2.61 2.19 38.09
C MET A 1 -1.71 1.58 37.03
N SER A 2 -2.26 0.66 36.23
CA SER A 2 -1.49 -0.12 35.25
C SER A 2 -1.39 0.66 33.94
N ARG A 3 -0.18 1.07 33.56
CA ARG A 3 0.09 1.74 32.28
C ARG A 3 0.11 0.68 31.17
N PHE A 4 -1.06 0.29 30.68
CA PHE A 4 -1.16 -0.45 29.42
C PHE A 4 -0.73 0.50 28.30
N ARG A 5 0.49 0.31 27.80
CA ARG A 5 0.96 0.92 26.55
C ARG A 5 0.06 0.39 25.44
N SER A 6 -0.95 1.18 25.07
CA SER A 6 -1.84 0.92 23.94
C SER A 6 -0.96 0.80 22.69
N ARG A 7 -0.73 -0.43 22.24
CA ARG A 7 -0.09 -0.68 20.95
C ARG A 7 -1.15 -0.36 19.91
N LEU A 8 -1.02 0.79 19.25
CA LEU A 8 -1.74 1.13 18.04
C LEU A 8 -1.53 -0.01 17.04
N VAL A 9 -2.48 -0.93 16.94
CA VAL A 9 -2.46 -2.03 15.96
C VAL A 9 -2.82 -1.40 14.62
N LEU A 10 -1.82 -0.95 13.87
CA LEU A 10 -2.01 -0.50 12.50
C LEU A 10 -2.65 -1.65 11.70
N LEU A 11 -3.91 -1.52 11.31
CA LEU A 11 -4.46 -2.17 10.12
C LEU A 11 -3.80 -1.56 8.89
N ALA A 12 -2.51 -1.82 8.72
CA ALA A 12 -1.93 -1.73 7.40
C ALA A 12 -2.31 -3.05 6.72
N ALA A 13 -3.11 -3.00 5.65
CA ALA A 13 -3.19 -4.10 4.70
C ALA A 13 -1.73 -4.50 4.39
N ALA A 14 -1.30 -5.61 4.98
CA ALA A 14 0.03 -6.11 4.77
C ALA A 14 -0.07 -6.77 3.40
N LEU A 15 0.50 -6.15 2.38
CA LEU A 15 1.04 -6.98 1.30
C LEU A 15 1.88 -8.03 2.01
N SER A 16 1.49 -9.29 1.88
CA SER A 16 2.22 -10.40 2.47
C SER A 16 3.52 -10.52 1.68
N ILE A 17 4.50 -9.66 1.99
CA ILE A 17 5.88 -9.95 1.64
C ILE A 17 6.25 -11.14 2.52
N VAL A 18 5.96 -12.32 2.00
CA VAL A 18 6.53 -13.57 2.46
C VAL A 18 8.04 -13.40 2.29
N SER A 19 8.68 -12.89 3.34
CA SER A 19 10.08 -13.11 3.65
C SER A 19 10.26 -14.61 3.93
N GLY A 20 10.14 -15.43 2.88
CA GLY A 20 10.09 -16.88 3.00
C GLY A 20 10.75 -17.58 1.82
N ALA A 21 11.86 -18.25 2.15
CA ALA A 21 12.53 -19.33 1.43
C ALA A 21 13.53 -18.98 0.31
N CYS A 22 14.64 -18.33 0.70
CA CYS A 22 15.95 -18.93 0.45
C CYS A 22 16.71 -19.03 1.80
N LYS A 23 17.31 -20.18 2.05
CA LYS A 23 17.86 -20.67 3.33
C LYS A 23 18.62 -19.60 4.13
N LYS A 24 18.21 -19.38 5.38
CA LYS A 24 19.08 -18.77 6.39
C LYS A 24 19.88 -19.90 7.04
N GLU A 25 21.10 -20.09 6.55
CA GLU A 25 22.15 -20.79 7.28
C GLU A 25 22.28 -20.17 8.68
N PRO A 26 22.55 -20.95 9.75
CA PRO A 26 22.76 -20.39 11.08
C PRO A 26 23.87 -19.33 11.04
N PRO A 27 23.73 -18.22 11.78
CA PRO A 27 24.71 -17.13 11.75
C PRO A 27 26.09 -17.65 12.19
N PRO A 28 27.19 -17.27 11.49
CA PRO A 28 28.53 -17.51 12.01
C PRO A 28 28.68 -16.82 13.36
N ALA A 29 29.46 -17.44 14.25
CA ALA A 29 29.79 -16.90 15.56
C ALA A 29 30.25 -15.43 15.46
N PRO A 30 29.86 -14.57 16.41
CA PRO A 30 30.19 -13.15 16.35
C PRO A 30 31.72 -12.97 16.30
N PRO A 31 32.25 -12.22 15.31
CA PRO A 31 33.65 -11.83 15.31
C PRO A 31 33.93 -10.88 16.49
N GLU A 32 35.13 -11.00 17.06
CA GLU A 32 35.62 -10.11 18.12
C GLU A 32 35.49 -8.63 17.71
N PRO A 33 35.12 -7.73 18.64
CA PRO A 33 34.95 -6.33 18.33
C PRO A 33 36.29 -5.70 17.87
N PRO A 34 36.34 -5.06 16.70
CA PRO A 34 37.51 -4.30 16.28
C PRO A 34 37.71 -3.07 17.16
N LYS A 35 38.98 -2.76 17.46
CA LYS A 35 39.39 -1.52 18.13
C LYS A 35 38.99 -0.31 17.27
N THR A 36 38.25 0.60 17.88
CA THR A 36 37.91 1.91 17.32
C THR A 36 39.16 2.79 17.24
N GLU A 37 39.60 3.12 16.02
CA GLU A 37 40.43 4.30 15.76
C GLU A 37 39.53 5.47 15.34
N GLU A 38 39.76 6.63 15.94
CA GLU A 38 39.08 7.90 15.65
C GLU A 38 39.38 8.41 14.22
N PRO A 39 38.36 8.77 13.42
CA PRO A 39 38.56 9.56 12.22
C PRO A 39 38.75 11.04 12.57
N LYS A 40 39.98 11.51 12.33
CA LYS A 40 40.37 12.93 12.28
C LYS A 40 39.68 13.59 11.07
N GLY A 41 39.02 14.73 11.31
CA GLY A 41 38.18 15.40 10.33
C GLY A 41 38.93 16.08 9.18
N GLU A 42 38.17 16.36 8.11
CA GLU A 42 38.47 17.42 7.16
C GLU A 42 37.14 18.00 6.64
N ALA A 43 37.00 19.31 6.75
CA ALA A 43 35.82 20.05 6.32
C ALA A 43 35.91 20.35 4.81
N PRO A 44 34.86 20.09 4.00
CA PRO A 44 34.84 20.56 2.63
C PRO A 44 34.58 22.06 2.55
N LYS A 45 35.48 22.70 1.80
CA LYS A 45 35.55 24.11 1.44
C LYS A 45 34.36 24.51 0.56
N ALA A 46 33.75 25.65 0.87
CA ALA A 46 32.75 26.30 0.03
C ALA A 46 33.38 26.81 -1.28
N GLU A 47 32.69 26.60 -2.40
CA GLU A 47 33.04 27.17 -3.70
C GLU A 47 31.83 27.95 -4.23
N GLU A 48 32.09 29.22 -4.58
CA GLU A 48 31.15 30.21 -5.11
C GLU A 48 30.78 29.95 -6.59
N PRO A 49 29.68 30.55 -7.10
CA PRO A 49 29.11 30.24 -8.41
C PRO A 49 29.72 31.11 -9.52
N PRO A 50 29.75 30.63 -10.78
CA PRO A 50 29.88 31.54 -11.92
C PRO A 50 28.60 31.65 -12.77
N ALA A 51 28.30 32.93 -13.04
CA ALA A 51 27.83 33.51 -14.30
C ALA A 51 26.42 33.20 -14.81
N ALA A 52 25.56 34.21 -14.65
CA ALA A 52 24.39 34.46 -15.48
C ALA A 52 24.77 34.68 -16.95
N ALA A 53 24.02 34.04 -17.86
CA ALA A 53 23.94 34.40 -19.27
C ALA A 53 22.48 34.68 -19.63
N SER A 54 22.23 35.87 -20.15
CA SER A 54 20.96 36.29 -20.79
C SER A 54 21.22 36.50 -22.31
N PRO A 55 20.19 36.79 -23.12
CA PRO A 55 19.35 35.83 -23.84
C PRO A 55 19.48 35.99 -25.36
N THR A 56 19.25 34.96 -26.18
CA THR A 56 19.00 35.15 -27.62
C THR A 56 18.21 33.99 -28.20
N ALA A 57 17.00 34.32 -28.67
CA ALA A 57 16.38 33.91 -29.94
C ALA A 57 14.86 33.84 -29.76
N ALA A 58 14.16 34.82 -30.34
CA ALA A 58 12.71 34.80 -30.49
C ALA A 58 12.31 33.70 -31.49
N PRO A 59 11.42 32.76 -31.12
CA PRO A 59 10.73 31.92 -32.08
C PRO A 59 9.48 32.64 -32.60
N ALA A 60 9.27 32.52 -33.90
CA ALA A 60 8.11 33.00 -34.62
C ALA A 60 6.78 32.58 -33.98
N GLU A 61 5.81 33.51 -34.01
CA GLU A 61 4.41 33.26 -33.68
C GLU A 61 3.84 32.13 -34.55
N ALA A 62 3.77 30.93 -33.97
CA ALA A 62 2.89 29.89 -34.46
C ALA A 62 1.49 30.17 -33.89
N SER A 63 0.53 30.33 -34.80
CA SER A 63 -0.90 30.47 -34.54
C SER A 63 -1.37 29.46 -33.47
N PRO A 64 -2.08 29.89 -32.41
CA PRO A 64 -2.58 28.99 -31.40
C PRO A 64 -3.62 28.07 -32.03
N ALA A 65 -3.23 26.82 -32.28
CA ALA A 65 -4.17 25.72 -32.45
C ALA A 65 -5.06 25.72 -31.21
N ALA A 66 -6.37 25.87 -31.42
CA ALA A 66 -7.37 25.86 -30.37
C ALA A 66 -7.10 24.68 -29.44
N ALA A 67 -6.71 24.97 -28.19
CA ALA A 67 -6.50 23.96 -27.18
C ALA A 67 -7.79 23.14 -27.09
N PRO A 68 -7.73 21.80 -27.21
CA PRO A 68 -8.90 20.97 -26.96
C PRO A 68 -9.41 21.33 -25.57
N ALA A 69 -10.68 21.71 -25.48
CA ALA A 69 -11.33 22.03 -24.22
C ALA A 69 -11.04 20.89 -23.25
N ALA A 70 -10.30 21.20 -22.17
CA ALA A 70 -10.02 20.25 -21.11
C ALA A 70 -11.37 19.70 -20.64
N ALA A 71 -11.63 18.42 -20.93
CA ALA A 71 -12.85 17.76 -20.51
C ALA A 71 -12.96 17.98 -19.00
N SER A 72 -14.07 18.59 -18.56
CA SER A 72 -14.32 18.79 -17.15
C SER A 72 -14.21 17.43 -16.44
N PRO A 73 -13.57 17.36 -15.26
CA PRO A 73 -13.40 16.10 -14.55
C PRO A 73 -14.78 15.46 -14.36
N THR A 74 -14.96 14.27 -14.91
CA THR A 74 -16.16 13.47 -14.66
C THR A 74 -16.20 13.19 -13.16
N ALA A 75 -17.28 13.57 -12.49
CA ALA A 75 -17.45 13.31 -11.07
C ALA A 75 -17.33 11.81 -10.81
N ALA A 76 -16.58 11.43 -9.77
CA ALA A 76 -16.46 10.04 -9.36
C ALA A 76 -17.86 9.47 -9.03
N PRO A 77 -18.13 8.19 -9.38
CA PRO A 77 -19.41 7.57 -9.08
C PRO A 77 -19.61 7.41 -7.57
N ASP A 78 -20.88 7.26 -7.17
CA ASP A 78 -21.25 7.01 -5.79
C ASP A 78 -20.72 5.65 -5.30
N ALA A 79 -20.19 5.62 -4.08
CA ALA A 79 -19.57 4.46 -3.49
C ALA A 79 -20.53 3.29 -3.33
N ALA A 80 -21.81 3.53 -3.03
CA ALA A 80 -22.80 2.45 -2.94
C ALA A 80 -23.14 1.84 -4.30
N SER A 81 -22.90 2.56 -5.41
CA SER A 81 -23.06 2.01 -6.77
C SER A 81 -21.90 1.10 -7.19
N VAL A 82 -20.68 1.38 -6.70
CA VAL A 82 -19.46 0.63 -7.06
C VAL A 82 -19.17 -0.49 -6.07
N LEU A 83 -19.31 -0.24 -4.78
CA LEU A 83 -19.01 -1.16 -3.68
C LEU A 83 -20.25 -1.98 -3.29
N THR A 84 -20.82 -2.69 -4.25
CA THR A 84 -21.92 -3.62 -3.99
C THR A 84 -21.43 -4.88 -3.26
N PRO A 85 -22.26 -5.49 -2.38
CA PRO A 85 -21.86 -6.72 -1.67
C PRO A 85 -21.38 -7.81 -2.64
N GLY A 86 -20.20 -8.35 -2.37
CA GLY A 86 -19.57 -9.39 -3.19
C GLY A 86 -18.72 -8.88 -4.36
N SER A 87 -18.75 -7.57 -4.68
CA SER A 87 -17.84 -6.99 -5.67
C SER A 87 -16.38 -7.16 -5.24
N LYS A 88 -15.57 -7.78 -6.10
CA LYS A 88 -14.15 -8.04 -5.85
C LYS A 88 -13.29 -7.02 -6.57
N PHE A 89 -12.28 -6.50 -5.87
CA PHE A 89 -11.28 -5.60 -6.43
C PHE A 89 -9.88 -6.17 -6.18
N MET A 90 -9.13 -6.44 -7.24
CA MET A 90 -7.78 -7.00 -7.22
C MET A 90 -6.76 -5.88 -7.12
N PHE A 91 -5.69 -6.10 -6.35
CA PHE A 91 -4.64 -5.12 -6.17
C PHE A 91 -3.90 -4.84 -7.48
N ALA A 92 -3.70 -3.56 -7.78
CA ALA A 92 -3.04 -3.09 -8.99
C ALA A 92 -1.73 -2.39 -8.60
N LEU A 93 -0.65 -3.17 -8.49
CA LEU A 93 0.68 -2.66 -8.12
C LEU A 93 1.16 -1.56 -9.06
N ALA A 94 0.90 -1.72 -10.37
CA ALA A 94 1.29 -0.74 -11.40
C ALA A 94 0.67 0.65 -11.16
N ASP A 95 -0.53 0.69 -10.57
CA ASP A 95 -1.28 1.91 -10.29
C ASP A 95 -1.04 2.43 -8.86
N SER A 96 -0.16 1.75 -8.09
CA SER A 96 0.16 2.06 -6.69
C SER A 96 1.63 2.50 -6.56
N PRO A 97 1.99 3.74 -6.94
CA PRO A 97 3.39 4.15 -7.12
C PRO A 97 4.24 4.04 -5.85
N ASP A 98 3.70 4.39 -4.68
CA ASP A 98 4.43 4.31 -3.41
C ASP A 98 4.68 2.85 -3.00
N ALA A 99 3.70 1.97 -3.20
CA ALA A 99 3.88 0.53 -3.00
C ALA A 99 4.91 -0.04 -3.98
N MET A 100 4.84 0.33 -5.26
CA MET A 100 5.84 -0.08 -6.26
C MET A 100 7.25 0.38 -5.87
N ALA A 101 7.41 1.64 -5.46
CA ALA A 101 8.70 2.19 -5.04
C ALA A 101 9.24 1.44 -3.80
N LEU A 102 8.37 1.14 -2.83
CA LEU A 102 8.73 0.36 -1.64
C LEU A 102 9.25 -1.04 -2.00
N HIS A 103 8.55 -1.76 -2.88
CA HIS A 103 8.98 -3.09 -3.32
C HIS A 103 10.24 -3.04 -4.16
N LYS A 104 10.34 -2.08 -5.08
CA LYS A 104 11.54 -1.90 -5.90
C LYS A 104 12.76 -1.70 -5.02
N LYS A 105 12.67 -0.81 -4.02
CA LYS A 105 13.75 -0.61 -3.05
C LYS A 105 14.13 -1.91 -2.32
N GLY A 106 13.14 -2.66 -1.82
CA GLY A 106 13.40 -3.94 -1.16
C GLY A 106 14.07 -4.97 -2.07
N CYS A 107 13.64 -5.06 -3.33
CA CYS A 107 14.22 -5.95 -4.34
C CYS A 107 15.65 -5.52 -4.72
N ASP A 108 15.91 -4.22 -4.86
CA ASP A 108 17.25 -3.69 -5.15
C ASP A 108 18.23 -4.01 -4.00
N GLU A 109 17.79 -3.85 -2.75
CA GLU A 109 18.55 -4.22 -1.55
C GLU A 109 18.84 -5.73 -1.47
N GLU A 110 17.86 -6.59 -1.77
CA GLU A 110 18.03 -8.05 -1.78
C GLU A 110 18.95 -8.53 -2.91
N ALA A 111 18.85 -7.90 -4.08
CA ALA A 111 19.61 -8.25 -5.26
C ALA A 111 21.09 -7.88 -5.17
N LYS A 112 21.47 -6.95 -4.28
CA LYS A 112 22.85 -6.48 -4.10
C LYS A 112 23.50 -6.01 -5.42
N GLY A 113 22.72 -5.30 -6.24
CA GLY A 113 23.15 -4.78 -7.55
C GLY A 113 23.04 -5.75 -8.73
N ASP A 114 22.58 -6.98 -8.52
CA ASP A 114 22.30 -7.94 -9.60
C ASP A 114 20.95 -7.62 -10.27
N ALA A 115 20.99 -7.12 -11.52
CA ALA A 115 19.80 -6.69 -12.24
C ALA A 115 18.80 -7.83 -12.51
N ASP A 116 19.27 -9.05 -12.77
CA ASP A 116 18.40 -10.20 -13.04
C ASP A 116 17.69 -10.65 -11.76
N LYS A 117 18.38 -10.63 -10.60
CA LYS A 117 17.75 -10.89 -9.31
C LYS A 117 16.72 -9.81 -8.94
N ALA A 118 17.03 -8.54 -9.15
CA ALA A 118 16.10 -7.44 -8.87
C ALA A 118 14.83 -7.58 -9.74
N LYS A 119 15.00 -7.89 -11.03
CA LYS A 119 13.89 -8.16 -11.95
C LYS A 119 13.05 -9.35 -11.50
N ALA A 120 13.68 -10.49 -11.21
CA ALA A 120 12.96 -11.69 -10.75
C ALA A 120 12.19 -11.45 -9.44
N CYS A 121 12.76 -10.65 -8.53
CA CYS A 121 12.08 -10.21 -7.32
C CYS A 121 10.81 -9.39 -7.64
N MET A 122 10.93 -8.38 -8.50
CA MET A 122 9.78 -7.56 -8.89
C MET A 122 8.72 -8.34 -9.69
N ASP A 123 9.12 -9.28 -10.54
CA ASP A 123 8.20 -10.18 -11.25
C ASP A 123 7.39 -11.01 -10.22
N LYS A 124 8.03 -11.52 -9.17
CA LYS A 124 7.37 -12.25 -8.08
C LYS A 124 6.41 -11.36 -7.30
N VAL A 125 6.81 -10.13 -6.96
CA VAL A 125 5.93 -9.16 -6.28
C VAL A 125 4.70 -8.85 -7.14
N ALA A 126 4.89 -8.63 -8.44
CA ALA A 126 3.79 -8.38 -9.37
C ALA A 126 2.83 -9.58 -9.45
N ALA A 127 3.38 -10.80 -9.57
CA ALA A 127 2.58 -12.03 -9.60
C ALA A 127 1.80 -12.27 -8.30
N GLN A 128 2.41 -11.98 -7.14
CA GLN A 128 1.72 -12.06 -5.84
C GLN A 128 0.61 -11.00 -5.74
N GLY A 129 0.92 -9.75 -6.04
CA GLY A 129 -0.03 -8.64 -5.99
C GLY A 129 -1.25 -8.87 -6.88
N ALA A 130 -1.08 -9.45 -8.07
CA ALA A 130 -2.18 -9.78 -8.98
C ALA A 130 -3.18 -10.81 -8.40
N ASN A 131 -2.77 -11.56 -7.38
CA ASN A 131 -3.61 -12.54 -6.68
C ASN A 131 -4.23 -11.98 -5.40
N GLU A 132 -3.82 -10.81 -4.92
CA GLU A 132 -4.39 -10.18 -3.73
C GLU A 132 -5.59 -9.29 -4.09
N GLY A 133 -6.60 -9.26 -3.22
CA GLY A 133 -7.78 -8.44 -3.45
C GLY A 133 -8.56 -8.13 -2.19
N ILE A 134 -9.52 -7.23 -2.34
CA ILE A 134 -10.47 -6.83 -1.31
C ILE A 134 -11.90 -6.98 -1.82
N ARG A 135 -12.84 -7.14 -0.88
CA ARG A 135 -14.27 -7.04 -1.13
C ARG A 135 -15.01 -6.66 0.14
N LEU A 136 -16.22 -6.11 -0.04
CA LEU A 136 -17.17 -5.94 1.05
C LEU A 136 -18.28 -6.98 0.89
N GLU A 137 -18.62 -7.66 1.97
CA GLU A 137 -19.72 -8.63 2.06
C GLU A 137 -20.79 -8.11 3.01
N LYS A 138 -21.99 -8.70 2.93
CA LYS A 138 -23.04 -8.55 3.95
C LYS A 138 -23.34 -9.90 4.57
N GLU A 139 -23.33 -9.94 5.90
CA GLU A 139 -23.81 -11.06 6.70
C GLU A 139 -25.04 -10.59 7.49
N GLY A 140 -26.23 -10.81 6.92
CA GLY A 140 -27.44 -10.10 7.35
C GLY A 140 -27.33 -8.61 7.07
N ASP A 141 -27.58 -7.77 8.07
CA ASP A 141 -27.45 -6.32 7.98
C ASP A 141 -26.02 -5.81 8.26
N GLN A 142 -25.13 -6.70 8.71
CA GLN A 142 -23.76 -6.37 9.08
C GLN A 142 -22.85 -6.35 7.84
N TRP A 143 -22.12 -5.26 7.63
CA TRP A 143 -21.04 -5.23 6.65
C TRP A 143 -19.83 -5.98 7.16
N VAL A 144 -19.14 -6.66 6.24
CA VAL A 144 -17.93 -7.43 6.48
C VAL A 144 -16.87 -7.00 5.47
N PHE A 145 -15.70 -6.62 5.97
CA PHE A 145 -14.54 -6.37 5.12
C PHE A 145 -13.75 -7.66 4.94
N VAL A 146 -13.37 -7.96 3.69
CA VAL A 146 -12.55 -9.11 3.35
C VAL A 146 -11.33 -8.66 2.54
N SER A 147 -10.15 -9.03 2.99
CA SER A 147 -8.90 -9.05 2.23
C SER A 147 -8.47 -10.50 2.02
N PHE A 148 -8.11 -10.84 0.80
CA PHE A 148 -7.85 -12.22 0.38
C PHE A 148 -6.69 -12.31 -0.62
N GLY A 149 -6.12 -13.50 -0.73
CA GLY A 149 -5.22 -13.91 -1.82
C GLY A 149 -5.80 -15.11 -2.58
N LYS A 150 -5.51 -15.23 -3.87
CA LYS A 150 -5.79 -16.45 -4.65
C LYS A 150 -4.59 -17.40 -4.58
N LYS A 151 -4.86 -18.69 -4.35
CA LYS A 151 -3.89 -19.77 -4.45
C LYS A 151 -3.85 -20.34 -5.87
N ASP A 152 -2.83 -21.14 -6.16
CA ASP A 152 -2.63 -21.76 -7.48
C ASP A 152 -3.78 -22.69 -7.90
N ASP A 153 -4.49 -23.29 -6.92
CA ASP A 153 -5.68 -24.12 -7.15
C ASP A 153 -6.98 -23.31 -7.35
N GLY A 154 -6.87 -21.98 -7.38
CA GLY A 154 -7.99 -21.04 -7.50
C GLY A 154 -8.77 -20.80 -6.22
N SER A 155 -8.44 -21.50 -5.11
CA SER A 155 -9.05 -21.24 -3.82
C SER A 155 -8.58 -19.92 -3.20
N GLU A 156 -9.40 -19.34 -2.34
CA GLU A 156 -9.07 -18.09 -1.65
C GLU A 156 -8.41 -18.39 -0.29
N GLU A 157 -7.32 -17.68 -0.01
CA GLU A 157 -6.78 -17.52 1.33
C GLU A 157 -7.30 -16.24 1.96
N LEU A 158 -7.97 -16.34 3.11
CA LEU A 158 -8.42 -15.17 3.84
C LEU A 158 -7.25 -14.56 4.62
N PHE A 159 -6.90 -13.33 4.29
CA PHE A 159 -5.92 -12.55 5.05
C PHE A 159 -6.58 -11.87 6.23
N ILE A 160 -7.69 -11.17 5.97
CA ILE A 160 -8.52 -10.51 6.97
C ILE A 160 -9.99 -10.69 6.56
N LYS A 161 -10.83 -11.17 7.46
CA LYS A 161 -12.29 -11.15 7.34
C LYS A 161 -12.87 -10.71 8.67
N GLY A 162 -13.58 -9.58 8.72
CA GLY A 162 -14.11 -9.08 9.98
C GLY A 162 -15.30 -8.14 9.80
N PRO A 163 -16.19 -8.05 10.81
CA PRO A 163 -17.33 -7.15 10.77
C PRO A 163 -16.86 -5.70 10.86
N VAL A 164 -17.51 -4.83 10.08
CA VAL A 164 -17.19 -3.41 10.02
C VAL A 164 -18.45 -2.56 10.15
N ALA A 165 -18.34 -1.44 10.87
CA ALA A 165 -19.40 -0.45 10.97
C ALA A 165 -19.10 0.71 10.04
N LYS A 166 -20.04 1.06 9.18
CA LYS A 166 -19.94 2.25 8.33
C LYS A 166 -19.84 3.49 9.21
N VAL A 167 -18.97 4.41 8.81
CA VAL A 167 -18.83 5.75 9.39
C VAL A 167 -19.34 6.75 8.35
N ASP A 168 -19.79 7.92 8.80
CA ASP A 168 -20.19 8.99 7.91
C ASP A 168 -19.09 9.29 6.88
N SER A 169 -19.48 9.38 5.60
CA SER A 169 -18.54 9.49 4.49
C SER A 169 -19.14 10.28 3.33
N PRO A 170 -18.31 11.03 2.58
CA PRO A 170 -18.67 11.56 1.27
C PRO A 170 -19.21 10.47 0.33
N ALA A 171 -19.99 10.87 -0.67
CA ALA A 171 -20.64 9.94 -1.60
C ALA A 171 -19.65 9.00 -2.31
N HIS A 172 -18.47 9.48 -2.68
CA HIS A 172 -17.43 8.69 -3.38
C HIS A 172 -16.49 7.95 -2.43
N GLU A 173 -16.80 7.88 -1.12
CA GLU A 173 -16.00 7.18 -0.13
C GLU A 173 -16.85 6.19 0.66
N PHE A 174 -16.24 5.06 1.01
CA PHE A 174 -16.74 4.14 2.03
C PHE A 174 -15.78 4.15 3.21
N LYS A 175 -16.17 4.88 4.27
CA LYS A 175 -15.44 4.89 5.55
C LYS A 175 -16.04 3.87 6.50
N PHE A 176 -15.18 3.16 7.21
CA PHE A 176 -15.62 2.16 8.18
C PHE A 176 -14.59 1.94 9.28
N LYS A 177 -15.05 1.41 10.41
CA LYS A 177 -14.21 0.94 11.51
C LYS A 177 -14.49 -0.53 11.79
N ALA A 178 -13.52 -1.22 12.37
CA ALA A 178 -13.74 -2.59 12.86
C ALA A 178 -14.85 -2.60 13.92
N ALA A 179 -15.79 -3.53 13.80
CA ALA A 179 -16.94 -3.70 14.68
C ALA A 179 -16.85 -4.95 15.58
N GLY A 180 -15.75 -5.71 15.46
CA GLY A 180 -15.55 -6.93 16.22
C GLY A 180 -14.30 -7.70 15.78
N PRO A 181 -14.11 -8.91 16.32
CA PRO A 181 -12.98 -9.76 15.96
C PRO A 181 -12.90 -10.07 14.47
N ALA A 182 -11.68 -10.17 13.95
CA ALA A 182 -11.42 -10.59 12.57
C ALA A 182 -10.74 -11.96 12.51
N ALA A 183 -11.04 -12.71 11.47
CA ALA A 183 -10.40 -13.97 11.11
C ALA A 183 -9.45 -13.79 9.93
N GLY A 184 -8.66 -14.83 9.63
CA GLY A 184 -7.69 -14.85 8.54
C GLY A 184 -6.23 -14.84 9.02
N VAL A 185 -5.33 -15.25 8.13
CA VAL A 185 -3.91 -15.48 8.49
C VAL A 185 -3.20 -14.21 8.94
N GLN A 186 -3.59 -13.03 8.45
CA GLN A 186 -3.03 -11.76 8.89
C GLN A 186 -3.73 -11.23 10.15
N ALA A 187 -5.05 -11.39 10.23
CA ALA A 187 -5.81 -11.01 11.42
C ALA A 187 -5.25 -11.68 12.68
N LEU A 188 -4.95 -12.98 12.61
CA LEU A 188 -4.33 -13.73 13.71
C LEU A 188 -2.94 -13.20 14.07
N LYS A 189 -2.09 -12.91 13.07
CA LYS A 189 -0.74 -12.35 13.30
C LYS A 189 -0.79 -10.98 13.99
N MET A 190 -1.85 -10.21 13.72
CA MET A 190 -2.06 -8.88 14.28
C MET A 190 -2.86 -8.90 15.59
N GLY A 191 -3.34 -10.05 16.04
CA GLY A 191 -4.19 -10.17 17.24
C GLY A 191 -5.60 -9.59 17.05
N LEU A 192 -6.06 -9.44 15.80
CA LEU A 192 -7.40 -8.94 15.50
C LEU A 192 -8.50 -9.96 15.83
N ASP A 193 -8.15 -11.22 16.03
CA ASP A 193 -9.05 -12.28 16.54
C ASP A 193 -9.55 -12.00 17.96
N LYS A 194 -8.88 -11.09 18.67
CA LYS A 194 -9.23 -10.65 20.04
C LYS A 194 -9.59 -9.17 20.09
N PHE A 195 -9.85 -8.56 18.93
CA PHE A 195 -10.16 -7.15 18.84
C PHE A 195 -11.45 -6.83 19.62
N ASP A 196 -11.33 -5.89 20.56
CA ASP A 196 -12.44 -5.34 21.33
C ASP A 196 -12.69 -3.89 20.90
N PRO A 197 -13.76 -3.61 20.13
CA PRO A 197 -14.04 -2.26 19.64
C PRO A 197 -14.29 -1.25 20.76
N ALA A 198 -14.65 -1.68 21.98
CA ALA A 198 -14.86 -0.78 23.12
C ALA A 198 -13.55 -0.28 23.74
N LYS A 199 -12.42 -0.95 23.46
CA LYS A 199 -11.10 -0.63 24.02
C LYS A 199 -10.11 -0.06 23.00
N ALA A 200 -10.49 -0.02 21.72
CA ALA A 200 -9.61 0.42 20.65
C ALA A 200 -9.86 1.90 20.32
N ASP A 201 -8.78 2.65 20.11
CA ASP A 201 -8.87 3.90 19.37
C ASP A 201 -9.40 3.56 17.96
N ALA A 202 -10.51 4.18 17.57
CA ALA A 202 -11.20 3.82 16.34
C ALA A 202 -10.35 4.16 15.11
N MET A 203 -9.66 3.17 14.55
CA MET A 203 -9.01 3.31 13.25
C MET A 203 -10.09 3.26 12.16
N ILE A 204 -10.27 4.40 11.48
CA ILE A 204 -11.16 4.51 10.33
C ILE A 204 -10.36 4.11 9.09
N MET A 205 -10.86 3.11 8.37
CA MET A 205 -10.39 2.77 7.04
C MET A 205 -11.28 3.45 5.99
N THR A 206 -10.67 3.86 4.89
CA THR A 206 -11.36 4.52 3.77
C THR A 206 -11.11 3.72 2.50
N ILE A 207 -12.18 3.43 1.76
CA ILE A 207 -12.12 3.03 0.36
C ILE A 207 -12.65 4.20 -0.47
N GLU A 208 -11.79 4.82 -1.25
CA GLU A 208 -12.11 5.86 -2.22
C GLU A 208 -12.54 5.22 -3.53
N VAL A 209 -13.66 5.66 -4.10
CA VAL A 209 -14.07 5.30 -5.44
C VAL A 209 -13.45 6.27 -6.43
N VAL A 210 -12.58 5.75 -7.29
CA VAL A 210 -11.89 6.54 -8.32
C VAL A 210 -12.74 6.59 -9.58
N ASP A 211 -13.24 5.43 -10.01
CA ASP A 211 -14.16 5.27 -11.14
C ASP A 211 -15.02 3.99 -10.94
N ALA A 212 -15.82 3.63 -11.94
CA ALA A 212 -16.74 2.49 -11.85
C ALA A 212 -16.05 1.12 -11.67
N THR A 213 -14.75 1.06 -11.96
CA THR A 213 -13.91 -0.15 -11.94
C THR A 213 -12.70 -0.02 -11.02
N THR A 214 -12.44 1.15 -10.45
CA THR A 214 -11.22 1.41 -9.68
C THR A 214 -11.56 1.99 -8.32
N VAL A 215 -10.95 1.41 -7.29
CA VAL A 215 -11.00 1.94 -5.92
C VAL A 215 -9.59 2.10 -5.38
N ALA A 216 -9.43 2.99 -4.40
CA ALA A 216 -8.16 3.21 -3.75
C ALA A 216 -8.32 3.19 -2.23
N MET A 217 -7.29 2.73 -1.54
CA MET A 217 -7.20 2.76 -0.08
C MET A 217 -5.97 3.57 0.33
N PRO A 218 -6.15 4.70 1.04
CA PRO A 218 -5.05 5.37 1.71
C PRO A 218 -4.45 4.43 2.75
N ALA A 219 -3.15 4.18 2.65
CA ALA A 219 -2.39 3.45 3.64
C ALA A 219 -1.37 4.38 4.32
N PRO A 220 -1.03 4.13 5.59
CA PRO A 220 0.03 4.88 6.26
C PRO A 220 1.36 4.78 5.50
N PRO A 221 2.20 5.83 5.53
CA PRO A 221 3.56 5.75 5.02
C PRO A 221 4.31 4.54 5.57
N PRO A 222 5.17 3.88 4.76
CA PRO A 222 5.59 4.29 3.42
C PRO A 222 4.70 3.77 2.28
N LYS A 223 3.58 3.10 2.57
CA LYS A 223 2.78 2.40 1.55
C LYS A 223 1.96 3.34 0.66
N GLY A 224 1.66 4.54 1.14
CA GLY A 224 0.94 5.56 0.37
C GLY A 224 -0.44 5.10 -0.08
N ARG A 225 -0.80 5.32 -1.34
CA ARG A 225 -2.12 4.95 -1.90
C ARG A 225 -2.08 3.58 -2.58
N LEU A 226 -2.91 2.65 -2.11
CA LEU A 226 -3.08 1.32 -2.71
C LEU A 226 -4.27 1.33 -3.66
N VAL A 227 -4.06 0.99 -4.93
CA VAL A 227 -5.11 0.98 -5.96
C VAL A 227 -5.56 -0.45 -6.23
N TYR A 228 -6.87 -0.64 -6.40
CA TYR A 228 -7.50 -1.90 -6.71
C TYR A 228 -8.47 -1.75 -7.89
N LYS A 229 -8.46 -2.74 -8.78
CA LYS A 229 -9.31 -2.80 -9.98
C LYS A 229 -10.34 -3.90 -9.85
N LYS A 230 -11.57 -3.65 -10.28
CA LYS A 230 -12.67 -4.59 -10.24
C LYS A 230 -12.29 -5.84 -11.03
N ALA A 231 -12.48 -7.01 -10.42
CA ALA A 231 -12.30 -8.28 -11.10
C ALA A 231 -13.36 -8.41 -12.21
N GLN A 232 -12.92 -8.77 -13.41
CA GLN A 232 -13.81 -9.09 -14.55
C GLN A 232 -14.45 -10.46 -14.36
#